data_AF-A0A699TW29-F1
#
_entry.id   AF-A0A699TW29-F1
#
_cell.length_a   1.000
_cell.length_b   1.000
_cell.length_c   1.000
_cell.angle_alpha   90.00
_cell.angle_beta   90.00
_cell.angle_gamma   90.00
#
_symmetry.space_group_name_H-M   'P 1'
#
loop_
_entity.id
_entity.type
_entity.pdbx_description
1 polymer ?
#
loop_
_entity_poly.entity_id
_entity_poly.type
_entity_poly.pdbx_seq_one_letter_code
_entity_poly.pdbx_strand_id
1 'polypeptide(L)'
;MLKQKQQEKDEIQIQKFWHMFKQLHLNITLADALVLMPKYQKMLKAILSNKEKLQELTNTPLNENCSAVILKKLPKKLGDPGKFLIPCGFSELKCKALADL
;
A
#
# COMPACT_ATOMS: atom_id res chain seq x y z
N MET A 1 -2.60 29.34 -25.83
CA MET A 1 -1.25 29.63 -26.38
C MET A 1 -0.19 29.93 -25.31
N LEU A 2 -0.34 30.94 -24.44
CA LEU A 2 0.71 31.31 -23.47
C LEU A 2 1.05 30.21 -22.44
N LYS A 3 0.03 29.51 -21.89
CA LYS A 3 0.24 28.39 -20.96
C LYS A 3 0.98 27.20 -21.58
N GLN A 4 0.65 26.85 -22.84
CA GLN A 4 1.33 25.76 -23.56
C GLN A 4 2.80 26.10 -23.82
N LYS A 5 3.11 27.35 -24.22
CA LYS A 5 4.50 27.81 -24.37
C LYS A 5 5.29 27.82 -23.06
N GLN A 6 4.63 28.03 -21.92
CA GLN A 6 5.29 27.97 -20.62
C GLN A 6 5.58 26.51 -20.22
N GLN A 7 4.60 25.63 -20.41
CA GLN A 7 4.73 24.20 -20.12
C GLN A 7 5.84 23.54 -20.95
N GLU A 8 5.95 23.90 -22.23
CA GLU A 8 7.02 23.43 -23.12
C GLU A 8 8.41 23.92 -22.66
N LYS A 9 8.51 25.17 -22.18
CA LYS A 9 9.75 25.69 -21.58
C LYS A 9 10.12 24.96 -20.30
N ASP A 10 9.13 24.65 -19.46
CA ASP A 10 9.34 23.95 -18.20
C ASP A 10 9.79 22.50 -18.45
N GLU A 11 9.20 21.81 -19.44
CA GLU A 11 9.64 20.46 -19.86
C GLU A 11 11.08 20.45 -20.38
N ILE A 12 11.46 21.45 -21.20
CA ILE A 12 12.84 21.60 -21.67
C ILE A 12 13.81 21.81 -20.50
N GLN A 13 13.42 22.61 -19.49
CA GLN A 13 14.24 22.82 -18.29
C GLN A 13 14.38 21.53 -17.46
N ILE A 14 13.30 20.79 -17.28
CA ILE A 14 13.30 19.49 -16.58
C ILE A 14 14.19 18.48 -17.31
N GLN A 15 14.12 18.41 -18.63
CA GLN A 15 14.98 17.52 -19.41
C GLN A 15 16.46 17.89 -19.28
N LYS A 16 16.80 19.19 -19.31
CA LYS A 16 18.17 19.67 -19.09
C LYS A 16 18.67 19.32 -17.69
N PHE A 17 17.86 19.56 -16.67
CA PHE A 17 18.19 19.18 -15.29
C PHE A 17 18.42 17.67 -15.16
N TRP A 18 17.53 16.86 -15.73
CA TRP A 18 17.65 15.41 -15.71
C TRP A 18 18.91 14.91 -16.41
N HIS A 19 19.28 15.54 -17.53
CA HIS A 19 20.51 15.24 -18.24
C HIS A 19 21.75 15.54 -17.38
N MET A 20 21.81 16.70 -16.71
CA MET A 20 22.89 17.03 -15.77
C MET A 20 22.91 16.08 -14.57
N PHE A 21 21.74 15.76 -14.02
CA PHE A 21 21.62 14.86 -12.87
C PHE A 21 22.09 13.44 -13.18
N LYS A 22 21.82 12.92 -14.39
CA LYS A 22 22.33 11.62 -14.84
C LYS A 22 23.85 11.59 -15.01
N GLN A 23 24.47 12.71 -15.34
CA GLN A 23 25.93 12.83 -15.41
C GLN A 23 26.57 12.92 -14.01
N LEU A 24 25.78 13.23 -12.98
CA LEU A 24 26.21 13.23 -11.60
C LEU A 24 26.39 11.77 -11.14
N HIS A 25 27.60 11.24 -11.29
CA HIS A 25 27.98 9.95 -10.71
C HIS A 25 28.11 10.08 -9.19
N LEU A 26 26.98 10.00 -8.49
CA LEU A 26 26.96 9.88 -7.03
C LEU A 26 27.30 8.43 -6.64
N ASN A 27 28.59 8.06 -6.76
CA ASN A 27 29.11 6.87 -6.11
C ASN A 27 29.25 7.15 -4.62
N ILE A 28 28.11 7.25 -3.92
CA ILE A 28 28.09 7.22 -2.47
C ILE A 28 27.97 5.77 -2.03
N THR A 29 28.88 5.32 -1.17
CA THR A 29 28.74 3.98 -0.60
C THR A 29 27.50 3.93 0.28
N LEU A 30 26.92 2.74 0.47
CA LEU A 30 25.80 2.59 1.40
C LEU A 30 26.17 3.07 2.81
N ALA A 31 27.42 2.85 3.24
CA ALA A 31 27.89 3.33 4.53
C ALA A 31 27.85 4.86 4.63
N ASP A 32 28.36 5.56 3.62
CA ASP A 32 28.36 7.02 3.56
C ASP A 32 26.94 7.59 3.48
N ALA A 33 26.06 6.98 2.69
CA ALA A 33 24.66 7.38 2.61
C ALA A 33 23.94 7.23 3.95
N LEU A 34 24.24 6.19 4.72
CA LEU A 34 23.66 5.97 6.05
C LEU A 34 24.19 6.95 7.10
N VAL A 35 25.45 7.38 6.99
CA VAL A 35 26.01 8.45 7.82
C VAL A 35 25.26 9.77 7.55
N LEU A 36 24.98 10.08 6.29
CA LEU A 36 24.19 11.27 5.91
C LEU A 36 22.71 11.14 6.27
N MET A 37 22.21 9.92 6.47
CA MET A 37 20.80 9.62 6.73
C MET A 37 20.60 8.82 8.04
N PRO A 38 20.79 9.46 9.22
CA PRO A 38 20.77 8.75 10.52
C PRO A 38 19.45 8.04 10.83
N LYS A 39 18.32 8.54 10.30
CA LYS A 39 17.00 7.90 10.46
C LYS A 39 16.97 6.52 9.78
N TYR A 40 17.53 6.43 8.58
CA TYR A 40 17.61 5.18 7.83
C TYR A 40 18.62 4.23 8.45
N GLN A 41 19.76 4.74 8.95
CA GLN A 41 20.71 3.94 9.73
C GLN A 41 20.05 3.29 10.96
N LYS A 42 19.29 4.06 11.75
CA LYS A 42 18.56 3.55 12.92
C LYS A 42 17.53 2.49 12.54
N MET A 43 16.77 2.74 11.46
CA MET A 43 15.76 1.80 10.96
C MET A 43 16.41 0.48 10.50
N LEU A 44 17.46 0.55 9.67
CA LEU A 44 18.17 -0.64 9.21
C LEU A 44 18.78 -1.42 10.38
N LYS A 45 19.38 -0.71 11.36
CA LYS A 45 19.88 -1.34 12.58
C LYS A 45 18.76 -2.07 13.33
N ALA A 46 17.60 -1.46 13.51
CA ALA A 46 16.47 -2.08 14.18
C ALA A 46 15.93 -3.32 13.43
N ILE A 47 15.91 -3.28 12.09
CA ILE A 47 15.50 -4.41 11.25
C ILE A 47 16.51 -5.56 11.40
N LEU A 48 17.81 -5.26 11.27
CA LEU A 48 18.88 -6.26 11.37
C LEU A 48 18.97 -6.88 12.76
N SER A 49 18.78 -6.09 13.82
CA SER A 49 18.79 -6.57 15.21
C SER A 49 17.57 -7.40 15.58
N ASN A 50 16.44 -7.26 14.87
CA ASN A 50 15.23 -8.05 15.11
C ASN A 50 15.01 -9.14 14.04
N LYS A 51 16.04 -9.51 13.28
CA LYS A 51 15.94 -10.45 12.14
C LYS A 51 15.34 -11.81 12.54
N GLU A 52 15.71 -12.35 13.70
CA GLU A 52 15.17 -13.62 14.21
C GLU A 52 13.67 -13.54 14.50
N LYS A 53 13.22 -12.51 15.23
CA LYS A 53 11.79 -12.26 15.49
C LYS A 53 11.01 -12.04 14.21
N LEU A 54 11.61 -11.38 13.22
CA LEU A 54 11.00 -11.13 11.92
C LEU A 54 10.87 -12.45 11.13
N GLN A 55 11.86 -13.33 11.24
CA GLN A 55 11.83 -14.67 10.65
C GLN A 55 10.79 -15.58 11.34
N GLU A 56 10.68 -15.52 12.66
CA GLU A 56 9.63 -16.20 13.42
C GLU A 56 8.22 -15.71 13.01
N LEU A 57 8.04 -14.39 12.88
CA LEU A 57 6.79 -13.79 12.37
C LEU A 57 6.44 -14.26 10.96
N THR A 58 7.42 -14.43 10.07
CA THR A 58 7.17 -14.96 8.71
C THR A 58 6.84 -16.45 8.69
N ASN A 59 7.34 -17.22 9.65
CA ASN A 59 7.09 -18.66 9.76
C ASN A 59 5.84 -19.00 10.59
N THR A 60 5.27 -18.01 11.29
CA THR A 60 4.05 -18.18 12.07
C THR A 60 2.88 -18.35 11.10
N PRO A 61 2.07 -19.43 11.22
CA PRO A 61 0.87 -19.58 10.43
C PRO A 61 -0.07 -18.41 10.72
N LEU A 62 -0.30 -17.58 9.71
CA LEU A 62 -1.30 -16.53 9.77
C LEU A 62 -2.68 -17.18 9.81
N ASN A 63 -3.60 -16.63 10.63
CA ASN A 63 -5.00 -17.06 10.55
C ASN A 63 -5.56 -16.79 9.14
N GLU A 64 -6.63 -17.49 8.77
CA GLU A 64 -7.19 -17.42 7.41
C GLU A 64 -7.59 -15.99 7.00
N ASN A 65 -8.12 -15.21 7.94
CA ASN A 65 -8.56 -13.83 7.70
C ASN A 65 -7.39 -12.88 7.43
N CYS A 66 -6.31 -12.97 8.21
CA CYS A 66 -5.08 -12.17 8.02
C CYS A 66 -4.37 -12.57 6.73
N SER A 67 -4.34 -13.88 6.41
CA SER A 67 -3.78 -14.39 5.16
C SER A 67 -4.53 -13.86 3.94
N ALA A 68 -5.87 -13.84 3.96
CA ALA A 68 -6.69 -13.34 2.87
C ALA A 68 -6.42 -11.85 2.56
N VAL A 69 -6.29 -11.03 3.60
CA VAL A 69 -5.97 -9.60 3.49
C VAL A 69 -4.56 -9.38 2.92
N ILE A 70 -3.55 -10.08 3.46
CA ILE A 70 -2.13 -9.92 3.04
C ILE A 70 -1.91 -10.46 1.63
N LEU A 71 -2.48 -11.62 1.31
CA LEU A 71 -2.36 -12.25 -0.01
C LEU A 71 -3.27 -11.59 -1.05
N LYS A 72 -4.07 -10.58 -0.67
CA LYS A 72 -5.17 -10.00 -1.48
C LYS A 72 -6.03 -11.06 -2.15
N LYS A 73 -6.08 -12.26 -1.56
CA LYS A 73 -6.95 -13.33 -2.02
C LYS A 73 -8.30 -13.01 -1.42
N LEU A 74 -9.20 -12.50 -2.26
CA LEU A 74 -10.60 -12.37 -1.87
C LEU A 74 -11.03 -13.70 -1.24
N PRO A 75 -11.59 -13.71 -0.02
CA PRO A 75 -12.19 -14.92 0.50
C PRO A 75 -13.19 -15.41 -0.55
N LYS A 76 -13.20 -16.73 -0.80
CA LYS A 76 -14.17 -17.33 -1.74
C LYS A 76 -15.54 -16.81 -1.33
N LYS A 77 -16.19 -16.04 -2.21
CA LYS A 77 -17.57 -15.61 -1.97
C LYS A 77 -18.36 -16.89 -1.70
N LEU A 78 -18.93 -17.00 -0.51
CA LEU A 78 -19.99 -17.95 -0.28
C LEU A 78 -21.09 -17.61 -1.29
N GLY A 79 -21.65 -18.62 -1.95
CA GLY A 79 -22.67 -18.42 -2.96
C GLY A 79 -23.77 -17.52 -2.39
N ASP A 80 -24.12 -16.46 -3.12
CA ASP A 80 -25.20 -15.56 -2.73
C ASP A 80 -26.44 -16.43 -2.43
N PRO A 81 -26.97 -16.42 -1.19
CA PRO A 81 -28.21 -17.13 -0.85
C PRO A 81 -29.39 -16.70 -1.72
N GLY A 82 -29.23 -15.62 -2.50
CA GLY A 82 -30.26 -14.95 -3.24
C GLY A 82 -30.93 -13.90 -2.37
N LYS A 83 -31.72 -13.03 -3.00
CA LYS A 83 -32.52 -12.03 -2.29
C LYS A 83 -33.63 -12.73 -1.52
N PHE A 84 -33.42 -13.02 -0.25
CA PHE A 84 -34.50 -13.45 0.65
C PHE A 84 -35.06 -12.24 1.39
N LEU A 85 -36.39 -12.23 1.51
CA LEU A 85 -37.14 -11.18 2.20
C LEU A 85 -37.44 -11.64 3.62
N ILE A 86 -37.00 -10.88 4.63
CA ILE A 86 -37.38 -11.12 6.02
C ILE A 86 -38.64 -10.30 6.33
N PRO A 87 -39.69 -10.90 6.90
CA PRO A 87 -40.82 -10.15 7.45
C PRO A 87 -40.35 -9.22 8.56
N CYS A 88 -40.63 -7.93 8.45
CA CYS A 88 -40.30 -6.90 9.41
C CYS A 88 -41.60 -6.26 9.90
N GLY A 89 -41.78 -6.19 11.22
CA GLY A 89 -42.91 -5.52 11.84
C GLY A 89 -42.43 -4.33 12.64
N PHE A 90 -42.85 -3.12 12.26
CA PHE A 90 -42.75 -1.95 13.11
C PHE A 90 -44.17 -1.50 13.45
N SER A 91 -44.66 -1.84 14.64
CA SER A 91 -46.04 -1.56 15.07
C SER A 91 -47.08 -2.09 14.05
N GLU A 92 -48.10 -1.31 13.69
CA GLU A 92 -49.17 -1.68 12.73
C GLU A 92 -48.68 -1.88 11.28
N LEU A 93 -47.41 -1.58 10.97
CA LEU A 93 -46.84 -1.73 9.64
C LEU A 93 -46.06 -3.04 9.51
N LYS A 94 -46.65 -4.00 8.78
CA LYS A 94 -45.94 -5.20 8.30
C LYS A 94 -45.27 -4.88 6.96
N CYS A 95 -43.94 -4.92 6.91
CA CYS A 95 -43.17 -4.78 5.69
C CYS A 95 -42.23 -6.00 5.46
N LYS A 96 -41.67 -6.12 4.26
CA LYS A 96 -40.64 -7.11 3.94
C LYS A 96 -39.34 -6.36 3.69
N ALA A 97 -38.28 -6.71 4.42
CA ALA A 97 -36.96 -6.11 4.28
C ALA A 97 -36.03 -7.07 3.53
N LEU A 98 -35.15 -6.52 2.69
CA LEU A 98 -34.01 -7.26 2.15
C LEU A 98 -32.99 -7.43 3.28
N ALA A 99 -32.50 -8.65 3.46
CA ALA A 99 -31.39 -8.93 4.36
C ALA A 99 -30.08 -8.99 3.57
N ASP A 100 -29.04 -8.35 4.11
CA ASP A 100 -27.65 -8.53 3.68
C ASP A 100 -27.00 -9.42 4.75
N LEU A 101 -26.44 -10.57 4.34
CA LEU A 101 -25.92 -11.62 5.23
C LEU A 101 -24.39 -11.67 5.20
#